data_AF-A0A7C6XW31-F1
#
_entry.id   AF-A0A7C6XW31-F1
#
_cell.length_a   1.000
_cell.length_b   1.000
_cell.length_c   1.000
_cell.angle_alpha   90.00
_cell.angle_beta   90.00
_cell.angle_gamma   90.00
#
_symmetry.space_group_name_H-M   'P 1'
#
loop_
_entity.id
_entity.type
_entity.pdbx_description
1 polymer ?
#
loop_
_entity_poly.entity_id
_entity_poly.type
_entity_poly.pdbx_seq_one_letter_code
_entity_poly.pdbx_strand_id
1 'polypeptide(L)'
;MRDRDAGRRHMADEPSSPTEREGRQMATNDALKNILSRLTPERLQEIVLSLADARTKGDRTGIPVLDVVEALSGGAIPGEGAEGWQVYLALVQAIRETIEAVPGMRYIPGDA
;
A
#
# COMPACT_ATOMS: atom_id res chain seq x y z
N MET A 1 -10.08 54.36 15.21
CA MET A 1 -9.22 53.52 16.07
C MET A 1 -9.53 52.08 15.70
N ARG A 2 -8.66 51.49 14.87
CA ARG A 2 -8.71 50.09 14.42
C ARG A 2 -7.96 49.26 15.46
N ASP A 3 -8.49 48.11 15.87
CA ASP A 3 -7.76 46.94 16.37
C ASP A 3 -8.76 45.99 17.07
N ARG A 4 -8.67 44.67 17.00
CA ARG A 4 -7.91 43.79 16.11
C ARG A 4 -8.62 42.45 16.19
N ASP A 5 -8.84 41.86 15.03
CA ASP A 5 -9.36 40.53 14.81
C ASP A 5 -8.36 39.51 15.39
N ALA A 6 -8.69 38.88 16.53
CA ALA A 6 -7.84 37.89 17.17
C ALA A 6 -8.30 36.49 16.74
N GLY A 7 -7.83 36.09 15.57
CA GLY A 7 -8.03 34.78 14.98
C GLY A 7 -7.58 33.67 15.93
N ARG A 8 -8.55 32.96 16.49
CA ARG A 8 -8.37 31.69 17.16
C ARG A 8 -8.24 30.61 16.08
N ARG A 9 -7.07 30.53 15.44
CA ARG A 9 -6.76 29.44 14.51
C ARG A 9 -6.64 28.15 15.31
N HIS A 10 -7.35 27.14 14.85
CA HIS A 10 -7.19 25.73 15.22
C HIS A 10 -5.71 25.38 15.37
N MET A 11 -5.32 24.96 16.57
CA MET A 11 -4.20 24.06 16.79
C MET A 11 -4.66 22.71 16.24
N ALA A 12 -4.41 22.46 14.96
CA ALA A 12 -4.42 21.09 14.45
C ALA A 12 -3.20 20.38 15.05
N ASP A 13 -3.41 19.15 15.53
CA ASP A 13 -2.40 18.22 16.06
C ASP A 13 -1.25 18.01 15.06
N GLU A 14 -0.26 18.91 15.04
CA GLU A 14 1.03 18.63 14.43
C GLU A 14 1.83 17.72 15.39
N PRO A 15 2.28 16.54 14.95
CA PRO A 15 3.10 15.67 15.79
C PRO A 15 4.37 16.41 16.22
N SER A 16 4.52 16.53 17.54
CA SER A 16 5.31 17.57 18.22
C SER A 16 6.77 17.19 18.53
N SER A 17 7.32 16.07 18.02
CA SER A 17 8.75 15.76 18.20
C SER A 17 9.38 14.90 17.08
N PRO A 18 10.64 15.17 16.66
CA PRO A 18 11.37 14.38 15.66
C PRO A 18 11.45 12.88 15.99
N THR A 19 11.63 12.54 17.26
CA THR A 19 11.74 11.15 17.74
C THR A 19 10.48 10.33 17.51
N GLU A 20 9.29 10.95 17.57
CA GLU A 20 8.02 10.27 17.31
C GLU A 20 7.81 9.98 15.82
N ARG A 21 8.34 10.85 14.94
CA ARG A 21 8.30 10.66 13.49
C ARG A 21 9.23 9.52 13.06
N GLU A 22 10.45 9.49 13.59
CA GLU A 22 11.42 8.42 13.33
C GLU A 22 10.90 7.05 13.82
N GLY A 23 10.27 7.01 14.99
CA GLY A 23 9.66 5.79 15.53
C GLY A 23 8.55 5.23 14.64
N ARG A 24 7.65 6.09 14.14
CA ARG A 24 6.60 5.68 13.19
C ARG A 24 7.18 5.20 11.86
N GLN A 25 8.13 5.94 11.29
CA GLN A 25 8.76 5.55 10.02
C GLN A 25 9.48 4.19 10.12
N MET A 26 10.16 3.93 11.24
CA MET A 26 10.85 2.65 11.45
C MET A 26 9.84 1.50 11.54
N ALA A 27 8.74 1.68 12.27
CA ALA A 27 7.66 0.69 12.35
C ALA A 27 7.02 0.41 10.98
N THR A 28 6.74 1.45 10.19
CA THR A 28 6.23 1.34 8.81
C THR A 28 7.20 0.55 7.93
N ASN A 29 8.50 0.84 8.01
CA ASN A 29 9.53 0.14 7.25
C ASN A 29 9.65 -1.34 7.62
N ASP A 30 9.55 -1.67 8.91
CA ASP A 30 9.63 -3.07 9.36
C ASP A 30 8.37 -3.85 8.97
N ALA A 31 7.19 -3.22 8.98
CA ALA A 31 5.98 -3.82 8.44
C ALA A 31 6.11 -4.12 6.94
N LEU A 32 6.65 -3.17 6.15
CA LEU A 32 6.93 -3.39 4.73
C LEU A 32 7.90 -4.56 4.50
N LYS A 33 9.01 -4.62 5.24
CA LYS A 33 9.98 -5.74 5.13
C LYS A 33 9.32 -7.09 5.42
N ASN A 34 8.47 -7.14 6.45
CA ASN A 34 7.74 -8.36 6.80
C ASN A 34 6.80 -8.80 5.68
N ILE A 35 6.09 -7.87 5.02
CA ILE A 35 5.24 -8.19 3.87
C ILE A 35 6.10 -8.68 2.70
N LEU A 36 7.15 -7.95 2.34
CA LEU A 36 8.04 -8.30 1.22
C LEU A 36 8.72 -9.65 1.41
N SER A 37 9.10 -10.02 2.63
CA SER A 37 9.71 -11.33 2.92
C SER A 37 8.78 -12.53 2.62
N ARG A 38 7.47 -12.29 2.54
CA ARG A 38 6.45 -13.31 2.23
C ARG A 38 6.02 -13.27 0.77
N LEU A 39 6.47 -12.29 0.00
CA LEU A 39 6.15 -12.16 -1.42
C LEU A 39 7.07 -13.08 -2.22
N THR A 40 6.54 -14.27 -2.58
CA THR A 40 7.17 -15.20 -3.53
C THR A 40 6.30 -15.34 -4.77
N PRO A 41 6.85 -15.83 -5.90
CA PRO A 41 6.06 -16.11 -7.11
C PRO A 41 4.87 -17.03 -6.83
N GLU A 42 5.07 -18.08 -6.05
CA GLU A 42 4.03 -19.05 -5.69
C GLU A 42 2.95 -18.38 -4.85
N ARG A 43 3.35 -17.60 -3.85
CA ARG A 43 2.40 -16.91 -2.97
C ARG A 43 1.59 -15.87 -3.73
N LEU A 44 2.23 -15.13 -4.63
CA LEU A 44 1.57 -14.17 -5.48
C LEU A 44 0.55 -14.86 -6.41
N GLN A 45 0.93 -16.00 -6.98
CA GLN A 45 0.04 -16.80 -7.82
C GLN A 45 -1.19 -17.28 -7.04
N GLU A 46 -0.99 -17.82 -5.82
CA GLU A 46 -2.10 -18.23 -4.94
C GLU A 46 -3.08 -17.08 -4.66
N ILE A 47 -2.56 -15.89 -4.34
CA ILE A 47 -3.38 -14.70 -4.07
C ILE A 47 -4.20 -14.32 -5.30
N VAL A 48 -3.55 -14.21 -6.47
CA VAL A 48 -4.23 -13.84 -7.72
C VAL A 48 -5.33 -14.84 -8.07
N LEU A 49 -5.06 -16.14 -7.95
CA LEU A 49 -6.06 -17.18 -8.19
C LEU A 49 -7.22 -17.12 -7.20
N SER A 50 -6.93 -16.93 -5.91
CA SER A 50 -7.96 -16.77 -4.88
C SER A 50 -8.85 -15.54 -5.14
N LEU A 51 -8.27 -14.42 -5.58
CA LEU A 51 -9.01 -13.21 -5.93
C LEU A 51 -9.86 -13.42 -7.19
N ALA A 52 -9.34 -14.15 -8.18
CA ALA A 52 -10.09 -14.49 -9.39
C ALA A 52 -11.28 -15.42 -9.10
N ASP A 53 -11.12 -16.38 -8.18
CA ASP A 53 -12.19 -17.31 -7.80
C ASP A 53 -13.33 -16.62 -7.05
N ALA A 54 -13.01 -15.61 -6.23
CA ALA A 54 -14.00 -14.78 -5.54
C ALA A 54 -14.83 -13.90 -6.48
N ARG A 55 -14.38 -13.69 -7.73
CA ARG A 55 -15.04 -12.83 -8.71
C ARG A 55 -16.01 -13.60 -9.61
N THR A 56 -17.04 -12.90 -10.09
CA THR A 56 -17.98 -13.45 -11.08
C THR A 56 -17.25 -13.72 -12.39
N LYS A 57 -17.74 -14.68 -13.20
CA LYS A 57 -17.03 -15.14 -14.42
C LYS A 57 -16.68 -14.01 -15.41
N GLY A 58 -17.44 -12.91 -15.42
CA GLY A 58 -17.18 -11.75 -16.29
C GLY A 58 -16.00 -10.89 -15.86
N ASP A 59 -15.65 -10.91 -14.57
CA ASP A 59 -14.66 -10.00 -13.95
C ASP A 59 -13.33 -10.68 -13.62
N ARG A 60 -13.13 -11.92 -14.10
CA ARG A 60 -11.91 -12.72 -13.84
C ARG A 60 -10.74 -12.38 -14.76
N THR A 61 -10.96 -11.53 -15.76
CA THR A 61 -9.96 -11.23 -16.80
C THR A 61 -8.88 -10.26 -16.33
N GLY A 62 -9.07 -9.59 -15.19
CA GLY A 62 -8.06 -8.73 -14.59
C GLY A 62 -8.26 -8.60 -13.09
N ILE A 63 -7.16 -8.66 -12.35
CA ILE A 63 -7.13 -8.39 -10.90
C ILE A 63 -6.48 -7.02 -10.70
N PRO A 64 -7.18 -6.04 -10.10
CA PRO A 64 -6.57 -4.77 -9.74
C PRO A 64 -5.37 -4.98 -8.82
N VAL A 65 -4.28 -4.23 -9.06
CA VAL A 65 -3.08 -4.34 -8.21
C VAL A 65 -3.37 -3.97 -6.76
N LEU A 66 -4.33 -3.07 -6.52
CA LEU A 66 -4.77 -2.68 -5.19
C LEU A 66 -5.31 -3.89 -4.40
N ASP A 67 -6.17 -4.72 -5.00
CA ASP A 67 -6.70 -5.92 -4.35
C ASP A 67 -5.58 -6.89 -3.97
N VAL A 68 -4.54 -7.00 -4.80
CA VAL A 68 -3.36 -7.83 -4.52
C VAL A 68 -2.55 -7.24 -3.36
N VAL A 69 -2.36 -5.92 -3.32
CA VAL A 69 -1.67 -5.22 -2.23
C VAL A 69 -2.45 -5.37 -0.91
N GLU A 70 -3.76 -5.22 -0.94
CA GLU A 70 -4.63 -5.44 0.24
C GLU A 70 -4.54 -6.89 0.72
N ALA A 71 -4.61 -7.86 -0.19
CA ALA A 71 -4.47 -9.28 0.17
C ALA A 71 -3.09 -9.61 0.77
N LEU A 72 -2.01 -9.00 0.26
CA LEU A 72 -0.64 -9.18 0.79
C LEU A 72 -0.45 -8.53 2.16
N SER A 73 -1.05 -7.36 2.36
CA SER A 73 -0.92 -6.59 3.60
C SER A 73 -1.91 -7.03 4.70
N GLY A 74 -2.85 -7.92 4.39
CA GLY A 74 -3.88 -8.37 5.33
C GLY A 74 -5.02 -7.36 5.50
N GLY A 75 -5.27 -6.54 4.48
CA GLY A 75 -6.38 -5.58 4.41
C GLY A 75 -6.04 -4.15 4.83
N ALA A 76 -4.78 -3.84 5.17
CA ALA A 76 -4.37 -2.49 5.52
C ALA A 76 -2.90 -2.24 5.15
N ILE A 77 -2.67 -1.18 4.38
CA ILE A 77 -1.30 -0.72 4.05
C ILE A 77 -0.70 -0.06 5.29
N PRO A 78 0.49 -0.47 5.75
CA PRO A 78 1.17 0.19 6.86
C PRO A 78 1.48 1.67 6.56
N GLY A 79 1.23 2.53 7.55
CA GLY A 79 1.51 3.96 7.47
C GLY A 79 0.31 4.80 6.99
N GLU A 80 0.39 6.11 7.20
CA GLU A 80 -0.64 7.07 6.82
C GLU A 80 -0.06 8.16 5.90
N GLY A 81 -0.92 8.77 5.09
CA GLY A 81 -0.52 9.87 4.19
C GLY A 81 0.64 9.51 3.26
N ALA A 82 1.72 10.28 3.32
CA ALA A 82 2.88 10.10 2.46
C ALA A 82 3.64 8.79 2.73
N GLU A 83 3.68 8.32 3.99
CA GLU A 83 4.36 7.07 4.35
C GLU A 83 3.63 5.86 3.77
N GLY A 84 2.31 5.80 3.97
CA GLY A 84 1.47 4.74 3.40
C GLY A 84 1.54 4.71 1.87
N TRP A 85 1.61 5.87 1.23
CA TRP A 85 1.81 5.97 -0.22
C TRP A 85 3.15 5.39 -0.68
N GLN A 86 4.25 5.65 0.04
CA GLN A 86 5.55 5.06 -0.28
C GLN A 86 5.55 3.54 -0.12
N VAL A 87 4.91 3.03 0.93
CA VAL A 87 4.73 1.58 1.14
C VAL A 87 3.94 0.95 0.01
N TYR A 88 2.83 1.58 -0.40
CA TYR A 88 2.03 1.15 -1.54
C TYR A 88 2.88 1.04 -2.82
N LEU A 89 3.63 2.10 -3.16
CA LEU A 89 4.48 2.09 -4.36
C LEU A 89 5.57 1.02 -4.30
N ALA A 90 6.18 0.80 -3.13
CA ALA A 90 7.17 -0.25 -2.94
C ALA A 90 6.57 -1.65 -3.14
N LEU A 91 5.35 -1.88 -2.65
CA LEU A 91 4.64 -3.14 -2.85
C LEU A 91 4.26 -3.35 -4.32
N VAL A 92 3.75 -2.32 -5.01
CA VAL A 92 3.43 -2.40 -6.45
C VAL A 92 4.66 -2.75 -7.26
N GLN A 93 5.80 -2.11 -6.98
CA GLN A 93 7.06 -2.41 -7.66
C GLN A 93 7.50 -3.85 -7.42
N ALA A 94 7.47 -4.32 -6.18
CA ALA A 94 7.84 -5.69 -5.83
C ALA A 94 6.91 -6.74 -6.45
N ILE A 95 5.60 -6.46 -6.51
CA ILE A 95 4.63 -7.31 -7.20
C ILE A 95 4.97 -7.39 -8.69
N ARG A 96 5.26 -6.25 -9.34
CA ARG A 96 5.61 -6.21 -10.76
C ARG A 96 6.84 -7.07 -11.06
N GLU A 97 7.90 -6.92 -10.28
CA GLU A 97 9.12 -7.73 -10.40
C GLU A 97 8.85 -9.21 -10.17
N THR A 98 8.00 -9.54 -9.21
CA THR A 98 7.64 -10.93 -8.89
C THR A 98 6.78 -11.56 -9.99
N ILE A 99 5.88 -10.81 -10.63
CA ILE A 99 5.04 -11.30 -11.73
C ILE A 99 5.89 -11.76 -12.93
N GLU A 100 7.02 -11.11 -13.19
CA GLU A 100 7.92 -11.51 -14.29
C GLU A 100 8.45 -12.94 -14.14
N ALA A 101 8.48 -13.46 -12.90
CA ALA A 101 8.88 -14.82 -12.60
C ALA A 101 7.73 -15.84 -12.65
N VAL A 102 6.47 -15.43 -12.83
CA VAL A 102 5.30 -16.33 -12.83
C VAL A 102 4.82 -16.59 -14.28
N PRO A 103 4.98 -17.83 -14.80
CA PRO A 103 4.53 -18.16 -16.14
C PRO A 103 3.02 -17.94 -16.33
N GLY A 104 2.64 -17.26 -17.41
CA GLY A 104 1.24 -17.00 -17.75
C GLY A 104 0.61 -15.79 -17.05
N MET A 105 1.32 -15.14 -16.12
CA MET A 105 0.91 -13.85 -15.56
C MET A 105 1.59 -12.70 -16.29
N ARG A 106 0.91 -11.55 -16.32
CA ARG A 106 1.45 -10.31 -16.89
C ARG A 106 0.90 -9.13 -16.13
N TYR A 107 1.78 -8.21 -15.76
CA TYR A 107 1.38 -6.90 -15.29
C TYR A 107 0.98 -6.04 -16.48
N ILE A 108 -0.25 -5.53 -16.47
CA ILE A 108 -0.77 -4.59 -17.46
C ILE A 108 -0.85 -3.23 -16.77
N PRO A 109 -0.04 -2.23 -17.17
CA PRO A 109 -0.20 -0.87 -16.69
C PRO A 109 -1.62 -0.39 -16.99
N GLY A 110 -2.36 -0.01 -15.95
CA GLY A 110 -3.65 0.66 -16.12
C GLY A 110 -3.43 2.11 -16.51
N ASP A 111 -4.25 2.60 -17.44
CA ASP A 111 -4.35 4.03 -17.77
C ASP A 111 -5.45 4.66 -16.90
N ALA A 112 -5.26 4.60 -15.58
CA ALA A 112 -6.19 5.12 -14.58
C ALA A 112 -5.79 6.54 -14.16
#